data_AF-A0A830HQQ4-F1
#
_entry.id   AF-A0A830HQQ4-F1
#
_cell.length_a   1.000
_cell.length_b   1.000
_cell.length_c   1.000
_cell.angle_alpha   90.00
_cell.angle_beta   90.00
_cell.angle_gamma   90.00
#
_symmetry.space_group_name_H-M   'P 1'
#
loop_
_entity.id
_entity.type
_entity.pdbx_description
1 polymer ?
#
loop_
_entity_poly.entity_id
_entity_poly.type
_entity_poly.pdbx_seq_one_letter_code
_entity_poly.pdbx_strand_id
1 'polypeptide(L)'
;MWRYSVFDHLEPPPVDIIITLLHLDAESAKMMSAYHLAIYDKTGEVVKAWLKAHPECAKKRHNYEGYLPLHEAARFDRTGNVFKNLMEVYPAGVLDVGTTNSKSPLELAAIYNKPTAELFKKHAFETVGQEVMKFLRERRKKERERERERREKEREQMARRHKEERNDMEQRHKRDREEEREEERKDEREELESEHKRKREEEREEREREHERRNDCPICLEALNAQECACTPCGHIFHRECVGKSLRSGSAECPTCREKFRSLNLRTIYLP
;
A
#
# COMPACT_ATOMS: atom_id res chain seq x y z
N MET A 1 -26.29 -36.35 1.98
CA MET A 1 -27.06 -35.37 1.19
C MET A 1 -28.46 -35.93 1.01
N TRP A 2 -29.36 -35.73 1.98
CA TRP A 2 -30.75 -36.18 1.85
C TRP A 2 -31.54 -35.07 1.18
N ARG A 3 -31.96 -35.33 -0.07
CA ARG A 3 -32.71 -34.40 -0.91
C ARG A 3 -34.16 -34.38 -0.42
N TYR A 4 -34.65 -33.19 -0.09
CA TYR A 4 -35.96 -32.81 0.45
C TYR A 4 -37.21 -33.20 -0.37
N SER A 5 -37.15 -34.17 -1.28
CA SER A 5 -38.17 -34.34 -2.33
C SER A 5 -39.04 -35.60 -2.19
N VAL A 6 -38.76 -36.51 -1.26
CA VAL A 6 -39.41 -37.85 -1.27
C VAL A 6 -40.51 -38.00 -0.21
N PHE A 7 -40.58 -37.10 0.78
CA PHE A 7 -41.50 -37.25 1.92
C PHE A 7 -42.73 -36.33 1.90
N ASP A 8 -42.93 -35.50 0.87
CA ASP A 8 -44.11 -34.63 0.76
C ASP A 8 -45.40 -35.39 0.35
N HIS A 9 -45.31 -36.70 0.03
CA HIS A 9 -46.42 -37.50 -0.47
C HIS A 9 -46.69 -38.81 0.27
N LEU A 10 -45.97 -39.10 1.37
CA LEU A 10 -46.31 -40.23 2.24
C LEU A 10 -47.04 -39.72 3.47
N GLU A 11 -48.25 -40.24 3.72
CA GLU A 11 -48.91 -40.07 5.01
C GLU A 11 -47.94 -40.50 6.12
N PRO A 12 -47.76 -39.68 7.18
CA PRO A 12 -46.81 -39.98 8.21
C PRO A 12 -47.20 -41.30 8.89
N PRO A 13 -46.22 -42.15 9.26
CA PRO A 13 -46.52 -43.39 9.96
C PRO A 13 -47.31 -43.08 11.24
N PRO A 14 -48.28 -43.94 11.63
CA PRO A 14 -49.06 -43.78 12.84
C PRO A 14 -48.18 -43.51 14.06
N VAL A 15 -48.68 -42.66 14.97
CA VAL A 15 -48.00 -42.23 16.19
C VAL A 15 -47.47 -43.43 16.99
N ASP A 16 -48.24 -44.51 17.06
CA ASP A 16 -47.85 -45.74 17.75
C ASP A 16 -46.62 -46.40 17.14
N ILE A 17 -46.45 -46.34 15.81
CA ILE A 17 -45.28 -46.88 15.12
C ILE A 17 -44.05 -46.01 15.39
N ILE A 18 -44.20 -44.68 15.39
CA ILE A 18 -43.10 -43.76 15.73
C ILE A 18 -42.66 -43.96 17.17
N ILE A 19 -43.60 -44.04 18.12
CA ILE A 19 -43.31 -44.31 19.53
C ILE A 19 -42.63 -45.69 19.69
N THR A 20 -43.12 -46.72 19.00
CA THR A 20 -42.53 -48.06 19.08
C THR A 20 -41.11 -48.10 18.49
N LEU A 21 -40.87 -47.43 17.37
CA LEU A 21 -39.54 -47.31 16.77
C LEU A 21 -38.56 -46.50 17.64
N LEU A 22 -39.05 -45.46 18.32
CA LEU A 22 -38.26 -44.68 19.29
C LEU A 22 -37.87 -45.51 20.53
N HIS A 23 -38.70 -46.47 20.94
CA HIS A 23 -38.38 -47.39 22.04
C HIS A 23 -37.48 -48.56 21.62
N LEU A 24 -37.53 -48.97 20.35
CA LEU A 24 -36.76 -50.12 19.82
C LEU A 24 -35.31 -49.77 19.46
N ASP A 25 -35.04 -48.53 19.05
CA ASP A 25 -33.69 -48.11 18.67
C ASP A 25 -33.36 -46.69 19.17
N ALA A 26 -32.69 -46.65 20.32
CA ALA A 26 -32.22 -45.44 20.96
C ALA A 26 -31.16 -44.68 20.12
N GLU A 27 -30.51 -45.29 19.12
CA GLU A 27 -29.61 -44.61 18.19
C GLU A 27 -30.34 -43.97 17.02
N SER A 28 -31.35 -44.64 16.45
CA SER A 28 -32.24 -44.02 15.46
C SER A 28 -33.05 -42.86 16.04
N ALA A 29 -33.44 -42.93 17.32
CA ALA A 29 -34.04 -41.83 18.07
C ALA A 29 -33.11 -40.62 18.25
N LYS A 30 -31.77 -40.83 18.26
CA LYS A 30 -30.77 -39.75 18.26
C LYS A 30 -30.60 -39.10 16.89
N MET A 31 -30.88 -39.84 15.81
CA MET A 31 -30.77 -39.37 14.42
C MET A 31 -32.04 -38.71 13.89
N MET A 32 -33.22 -39.09 14.39
CA MET A 32 -34.48 -38.40 14.12
C MET A 32 -34.48 -37.07 14.87
N SER A 33 -33.90 -36.04 14.26
CA SER A 33 -33.86 -34.71 14.85
C SER A 33 -35.27 -34.21 15.17
N ALA A 34 -35.45 -33.53 16.29
CA ALA A 34 -36.69 -32.87 16.68
C ALA A 34 -37.26 -31.96 15.57
N TYR A 35 -36.41 -31.55 14.62
CA TYR A 35 -36.77 -30.99 13.31
C TYR A 35 -37.84 -31.79 12.56
N HIS A 36 -37.65 -33.09 12.36
CA HIS A 36 -38.59 -33.93 11.63
C HIS A 36 -39.88 -34.09 12.43
N LEU A 37 -39.78 -34.32 13.75
CA LEU A 37 -40.96 -34.42 14.61
C LEU A 37 -41.76 -33.11 14.67
N ALA A 38 -41.11 -31.93 14.66
CA ALA A 38 -41.77 -30.63 14.69
C ALA A 38 -42.55 -30.29 13.40
N ILE A 39 -42.16 -30.86 12.26
CA ILE A 39 -42.84 -30.67 10.97
C ILE A 39 -44.09 -31.57 10.88
N TYR A 40 -44.05 -32.77 11.46
CA TYR A 40 -45.10 -33.79 11.31
C TYR A 40 -46.04 -33.91 12.53
N ASP A 41 -45.61 -33.56 13.74
CA ASP A 41 -46.42 -33.65 14.96
C ASP A 41 -47.30 -32.40 15.16
N LYS A 42 -48.43 -32.37 14.46
CA LYS A 42 -49.42 -31.28 14.57
C LYS A 42 -50.11 -31.24 15.94
N THR A 43 -50.16 -32.35 16.67
CA THR A 43 -50.83 -32.43 17.98
C THR A 43 -49.86 -32.12 19.12
N GLY A 44 -48.56 -32.34 18.92
CA GLY A 44 -47.50 -32.15 19.92
C GLY A 44 -47.41 -33.29 20.93
N GLU A 45 -48.28 -34.30 20.85
CA GLU A 45 -48.36 -35.39 21.82
C GLU A 45 -47.16 -36.34 21.70
N VAL A 46 -46.69 -36.57 20.47
CA VAL A 46 -45.54 -37.44 20.19
C VAL A 46 -44.28 -36.81 20.77
N VAL A 47 -44.07 -35.52 20.51
CA VAL A 47 -42.93 -34.78 21.05
C VAL A 47 -43.02 -34.68 22.58
N LYS A 48 -44.21 -34.51 23.16
CA LYS A 48 -44.39 -34.47 24.61
C LYS A 48 -44.02 -35.80 25.27
N ALA A 49 -44.49 -36.92 24.72
CA ALA A 49 -44.14 -38.26 25.22
C ALA A 49 -42.63 -38.53 25.07
N TRP A 50 -42.05 -38.15 23.94
CA TRP A 50 -40.62 -38.32 23.68
C TRP A 50 -39.73 -37.46 24.60
N LEU A 51 -40.06 -36.18 24.80
CA LEU A 51 -39.33 -35.30 25.72
C LEU A 51 -39.46 -35.74 27.19
N LYS A 52 -40.57 -36.38 27.56
CA LYS A 52 -40.72 -36.99 28.90
C LYS A 52 -39.77 -38.17 29.11
N ALA A 53 -39.51 -38.95 28.06
CA ALA A 53 -38.55 -40.05 28.09
C ALA A 53 -37.09 -39.58 27.96
N HIS A 54 -36.85 -38.51 27.17
CA HIS A 54 -35.52 -38.03 26.77
C HIS A 54 -35.40 -36.49 26.83
N PRO A 55 -35.37 -35.88 28.03
CA PRO A 55 -35.31 -34.42 28.18
C PRO A 55 -33.99 -33.79 27.70
N GLU A 56 -32.90 -34.55 27.66
CA GLU A 56 -31.59 -34.10 27.19
C GLU A 56 -31.58 -33.72 25.70
N CYS A 57 -32.49 -34.30 24.92
CA CYS A 57 -32.60 -34.04 23.49
C CYS A 57 -32.98 -32.60 23.19
N ALA A 58 -33.72 -31.93 24.08
CA ALA A 58 -34.07 -30.51 23.93
C ALA A 58 -32.84 -29.58 23.91
N LYS A 59 -31.71 -30.01 24.48
CA LYS A 59 -30.46 -29.24 24.61
C LYS A 59 -29.42 -29.57 23.53
N LYS A 60 -29.63 -30.61 22.74
CA LYS A 60 -28.62 -31.11 21.81
C LYS A 60 -28.70 -30.37 20.47
N ARG A 61 -27.58 -29.81 20.02
CA ARG A 61 -27.47 -29.23 18.68
C ARG A 61 -27.42 -30.36 17.66
N HIS A 62 -28.23 -30.27 16.59
CA HIS A 62 -28.42 -31.41 15.69
C HIS A 62 -28.16 -31.10 14.20
N ASN A 63 -27.84 -29.86 13.82
CA ASN A 63 -27.57 -29.49 12.43
C ASN A 63 -26.22 -28.77 12.26
N TYR A 64 -25.77 -28.59 11.01
CA TYR A 64 -24.53 -27.90 10.65
C TYR A 64 -24.55 -26.40 10.97
N GLU A 65 -25.74 -25.81 11.19
CA GLU A 65 -25.93 -24.44 11.66
C GLU A 65 -25.85 -24.33 13.20
N GLY A 66 -25.65 -25.48 13.87
CA GLY A 66 -25.58 -25.59 15.31
C GLY A 66 -26.90 -25.32 16.02
N TYR A 67 -28.06 -25.43 15.38
CA TYR A 67 -29.33 -25.11 16.02
C TYR A 67 -29.82 -26.17 17.00
N LEU A 68 -30.51 -25.68 18.04
CA LEU A 68 -31.33 -26.49 18.95
C LEU A 68 -32.68 -26.85 18.33
N PRO A 69 -33.35 -27.91 18.80
CA PRO A 69 -34.75 -28.21 18.49
C PRO A 69 -35.68 -27.00 18.53
N LEU A 70 -35.46 -26.09 19.49
CA LEU A 70 -36.28 -24.89 19.65
C LEU A 70 -36.16 -23.90 18.49
N HIS A 71 -34.99 -23.80 17.83
CA HIS A 71 -34.82 -22.96 16.64
C HIS A 71 -35.62 -23.50 15.46
N GLU A 72 -35.66 -24.83 15.32
CA GLU A 72 -36.42 -25.48 14.26
C GLU A 72 -37.92 -25.40 14.51
N ALA A 73 -38.36 -25.63 15.75
CA ALA A 73 -39.75 -25.39 16.13
C ALA A 73 -40.14 -23.92 15.87
N ALA A 74 -39.28 -22.97 16.23
CA ALA A 74 -39.52 -21.56 15.94
C ALA A 74 -39.64 -21.27 14.44
N ARG A 75 -38.97 -22.04 13.58
CA ARG A 75 -39.01 -21.87 12.11
C ARG A 75 -40.17 -22.60 11.44
N PHE A 76 -40.60 -23.76 11.96
CA PHE A 76 -41.51 -24.68 11.27
C PHE A 76 -42.77 -25.07 12.04
N ASP A 77 -42.80 -25.00 13.38
CA ASP A 77 -43.98 -25.36 14.16
C ASP A 77 -45.08 -24.33 13.96
N ARG A 78 -46.07 -24.63 13.13
CA ARG A 78 -47.21 -23.74 12.84
C ARG A 78 -48.28 -23.75 13.93
N THR A 79 -48.25 -24.74 14.81
CA THR A 79 -49.28 -24.96 15.84
C THR A 79 -48.90 -24.36 17.18
N GLY A 80 -47.59 -24.23 17.43
CA GLY A 80 -47.02 -23.76 18.69
C GLY A 80 -47.00 -24.82 19.80
N ASN A 81 -47.50 -26.03 19.55
CA ASN A 81 -47.57 -27.10 20.55
C ASN A 81 -46.18 -27.69 20.82
N VAL A 82 -45.41 -27.95 19.77
CA VAL A 82 -44.05 -28.46 19.86
C VAL A 82 -43.14 -27.42 20.51
N PHE A 83 -43.33 -26.14 20.15
CA PHE A 83 -42.67 -25.00 20.78
C PHE A 83 -42.93 -24.95 22.30
N LYS A 84 -44.20 -25.06 22.73
CA LYS A 84 -44.57 -25.07 24.16
C LYS A 84 -43.92 -26.23 24.91
N ASN A 85 -44.02 -27.44 24.38
CA ASN A 85 -43.43 -28.63 25.02
C ASN A 85 -41.90 -28.49 25.17
N LEU A 86 -41.20 -27.93 24.17
CA LEU A 86 -39.76 -27.68 24.25
C LEU A 86 -39.42 -26.60 25.29
N MET A 87 -40.22 -25.55 25.40
CA MET A 87 -40.01 -24.52 26.43
C MET A 87 -40.30 -25.00 27.85
N GLU A 88 -41.27 -25.90 28.04
CA GLU A 88 -41.56 -26.51 29.35
C GLU A 88 -40.34 -27.29 29.87
N VAL A 89 -39.61 -27.97 28.98
CA VAL A 89 -38.44 -28.79 29.35
C VAL A 89 -37.15 -27.98 29.38
N TYR A 90 -36.97 -27.03 28.46
CA TYR A 90 -35.75 -26.23 28.35
C TYR A 90 -36.03 -24.76 28.00
N PRO A 91 -36.52 -23.95 28.96
CA PRO A 91 -36.86 -22.55 28.72
C PRO A 91 -35.62 -21.69 28.41
N ALA A 92 -34.45 -22.03 28.95
CA ALA A 92 -33.21 -21.30 28.65
C ALA A 92 -32.77 -21.40 27.17
N GLY A 93 -33.29 -22.37 26.42
CA GLY A 93 -33.02 -22.51 24.98
C GLY A 93 -33.49 -21.33 24.13
N VAL A 94 -34.40 -20.49 24.65
CA VAL A 94 -34.89 -19.27 23.96
C VAL A 94 -33.79 -18.25 23.69
N LEU A 95 -32.69 -18.31 24.46
CA LEU A 95 -31.55 -17.40 24.38
C LEU A 95 -30.41 -17.94 23.53
N ASP A 96 -30.49 -19.21 23.15
CA ASP A 96 -29.45 -19.83 22.38
C ASP A 96 -29.38 -19.17 21.00
N VAL A 97 -28.17 -19.02 20.47
CA VAL A 97 -27.98 -18.58 19.11
C VAL A 97 -27.25 -19.67 18.35
N GLY A 98 -27.67 -19.94 17.12
CA GLY A 98 -26.94 -20.85 16.25
C GLY A 98 -25.50 -20.41 16.02
N THR A 99 -24.64 -21.35 15.63
CA THR A 99 -23.20 -21.13 15.54
C THR A 99 -22.79 -20.30 14.32
N THR A 100 -23.53 -20.40 13.21
CA THR A 100 -23.15 -19.78 11.93
C THR A 100 -23.85 -18.44 11.69
N ASN A 101 -25.16 -18.37 11.94
CA ASN A 101 -25.95 -17.18 11.68
C ASN A 101 -26.17 -16.32 12.93
N SER A 102 -25.77 -16.79 14.12
CA SER A 102 -25.97 -16.08 15.41
C SER A 102 -27.41 -15.63 15.68
N LYS A 103 -28.40 -16.25 15.02
CA LYS A 103 -29.82 -15.94 15.17
C LYS A 103 -30.41 -16.77 16.29
N SER A 104 -31.22 -16.11 17.11
CA SER A 104 -32.04 -16.73 18.15
C SER A 104 -33.31 -17.37 17.59
N PRO A 105 -33.97 -18.28 18.33
CA PRO A 105 -35.27 -18.83 17.95
C PRO A 105 -36.32 -17.75 17.67
N LEU A 106 -36.36 -16.66 18.46
CA LEU A 106 -37.31 -15.55 18.24
C LEU A 106 -37.07 -14.85 16.90
N GLU A 107 -35.81 -14.62 16.54
CA GLU A 107 -35.47 -13.98 15.27
C GLU A 107 -35.82 -14.89 14.09
N LEU A 108 -35.63 -16.20 14.21
CA LEU A 108 -36.06 -17.16 13.20
C LEU A 108 -37.59 -17.22 13.07
N ALA A 109 -38.32 -17.24 14.18
CA ALA A 109 -39.78 -17.17 14.15
C ALA A 109 -40.27 -15.86 13.50
N ALA A 110 -39.68 -14.72 13.84
CA ALA A 110 -40.06 -13.43 13.26
C ALA A 110 -39.85 -13.38 11.74
N ILE A 111 -38.81 -14.05 11.22
CA ILE A 111 -38.50 -14.11 9.80
C ILE A 111 -39.36 -15.13 9.06
N TYR A 112 -39.53 -16.34 9.62
CA TYR A 112 -40.05 -17.49 8.88
C TYR A 112 -41.44 -17.96 9.34
N ASN A 113 -41.86 -17.66 10.57
CA ASN A 113 -43.08 -18.21 11.18
C ASN A 113 -43.74 -17.20 12.14
N LYS A 114 -44.42 -16.20 11.56
CA LYS A 114 -45.06 -15.11 12.30
C LYS A 114 -46.04 -15.56 13.40
N PRO A 115 -46.91 -16.58 13.20
CA PRO A 115 -47.78 -17.07 14.28
C PRO A 115 -47.02 -17.52 15.52
N THR A 116 -45.92 -18.25 15.32
CA THR A 116 -45.06 -18.73 16.41
C THR A 116 -44.24 -17.61 17.02
N ALA A 117 -43.90 -16.57 16.26
CA ALA A 117 -43.27 -15.37 16.81
C ALA A 117 -44.17 -14.63 17.81
N GLU A 118 -45.48 -14.55 17.56
CA GLU A 118 -46.43 -13.93 18.49
C GLU A 118 -46.65 -14.81 19.74
N LEU A 119 -46.74 -16.12 19.56
CA LEU A 119 -46.75 -17.08 20.67
C LEU A 119 -45.48 -16.98 21.53
N PHE A 120 -44.32 -16.86 20.88
CA PHE A 120 -43.04 -16.67 21.55
C PHE A 120 -43.04 -15.40 22.38
N LYS A 121 -43.48 -14.27 21.81
CA LYS A 121 -43.56 -12.99 22.54
C LYS A 121 -44.47 -13.10 23.77
N LYS A 122 -45.62 -13.76 23.65
CA LYS A 122 -46.57 -13.90 24.76
C LYS A 122 -46.02 -14.80 25.88
N HIS A 123 -45.53 -15.98 25.53
CA HIS A 123 -45.06 -16.96 26.51
C HIS A 123 -43.69 -16.61 27.11
N ALA A 124 -42.73 -16.12 26.31
CA ALA A 124 -41.41 -15.75 26.82
C ALA A 124 -41.48 -14.59 27.83
N PHE A 125 -42.47 -13.70 27.70
CA PHE A 125 -42.70 -12.61 28.64
C PHE A 125 -43.21 -13.10 30.00
N GLU A 126 -44.09 -14.12 30.00
CA GLU A 126 -44.68 -14.70 31.22
C GLU A 126 -43.70 -15.58 32.01
N THR A 127 -42.86 -16.39 31.35
CA THR A 127 -42.03 -17.39 32.05
C THR A 127 -40.59 -16.96 32.31
N VAL A 128 -40.02 -16.07 31.48
CA VAL A 128 -38.55 -15.82 31.49
C VAL A 128 -38.20 -14.33 31.30
N GLY A 129 -39.21 -13.44 31.31
CA GLY A 129 -39.12 -12.10 30.73
C GLY A 129 -38.05 -11.17 31.30
N GLN A 130 -37.78 -11.19 32.62
CA GLN A 130 -36.82 -10.25 33.21
C GLN A 130 -35.35 -10.65 32.99
N GLU A 131 -35.02 -11.93 33.17
CA GLU A 131 -33.64 -12.42 33.02
C GLU A 131 -33.21 -12.49 31.55
N VAL A 132 -34.11 -12.91 30.66
CA VAL A 132 -33.89 -12.91 29.20
C VAL A 132 -33.65 -11.50 28.69
N MET A 133 -34.47 -10.52 29.12
CA MET A 133 -34.30 -9.13 28.67
C MET A 133 -33.06 -8.46 29.27
N LYS A 134 -32.60 -8.88 30.46
CA LYS A 134 -31.30 -8.46 31.00
C LYS A 134 -30.16 -9.04 30.17
N PHE A 135 -30.19 -10.34 29.88
CA PHE A 135 -29.19 -11.03 29.05
C PHE A 135 -29.11 -10.45 27.63
N LEU A 136 -30.25 -10.21 26.96
CA LEU A 136 -30.29 -9.62 25.62
C LEU A 136 -29.75 -8.18 25.61
N ARG A 137 -30.01 -7.39 26.66
CA ARG A 137 -29.44 -6.04 26.83
C ARG A 137 -27.92 -6.08 26.97
N GLU A 138 -27.40 -6.96 27.83
CA GLU A 138 -25.95 -7.13 28.03
C GLU A 138 -25.25 -7.62 26.76
N ARG A 139 -25.86 -8.56 26.03
CA ARG A 139 -25.33 -9.04 24.77
C ARG A 139 -25.27 -7.93 23.71
N ARG A 140 -26.35 -7.17 23.53
CA ARG A 140 -26.38 -6.02 22.60
C ARG A 140 -25.35 -4.96 22.98
N LYS A 141 -25.12 -4.74 24.28
CA LYS A 141 -24.10 -3.82 24.78
C LYS A 141 -22.70 -4.30 24.37
N LYS A 142 -22.37 -5.58 24.59
CA LYS A 142 -21.11 -6.19 24.16
C LYS A 142 -20.91 -6.16 22.64
N GLU A 143 -21.95 -6.40 21.86
CA GLU A 143 -21.88 -6.32 20.40
C GLU A 143 -21.60 -4.88 19.93
N ARG A 144 -22.27 -3.88 20.51
CA ARG A 144 -22.00 -2.46 20.23
C ARG A 144 -20.59 -2.03 20.63
N GLU A 145 -20.09 -2.54 21.75
CA GLU A 145 -18.72 -2.27 22.21
C GLU A 145 -17.69 -2.86 21.25
N ARG A 146 -17.85 -4.12 20.84
CA ARG A 146 -17.00 -4.75 19.82
C ARG A 146 -17.03 -4.02 18.48
N GLU A 147 -18.22 -3.58 18.05
CA GLU A 147 -18.34 -2.80 16.81
C GLU A 147 -17.64 -1.43 16.93
N ARG A 148 -17.76 -0.76 18.08
CA ARG A 148 -17.04 0.49 18.37
C ARG A 148 -15.53 0.28 18.33
N GLU A 149 -15.02 -0.75 19.00
CA GLU A 149 -13.59 -1.10 18.97
C GLU A 149 -13.11 -1.41 17.55
N ARG A 150 -13.90 -2.12 16.74
CA ARG A 150 -13.57 -2.39 15.34
C ARG A 150 -13.46 -1.11 14.53
N ARG A 151 -14.46 -0.22 14.64
CA ARG A 151 -14.46 1.09 13.96
C ARG A 151 -13.31 1.97 14.41
N GLU A 152 -12.93 1.92 15.68
CA GLU A 152 -11.78 2.65 16.23
C GLU A 152 -10.47 2.14 15.64
N LYS A 153 -10.24 0.82 15.61
CA LYS A 153 -9.08 0.20 14.94
C LYS A 153 -9.00 0.53 13.45
N GLU A 154 -10.14 0.51 12.74
CA GLU A 154 -10.22 0.90 11.33
C GLU A 154 -9.82 2.38 11.13
N ARG A 155 -10.29 3.27 12.01
CA ARG A 155 -9.91 4.69 12.00
C ARG A 155 -8.43 4.89 12.28
N GLU A 156 -7.88 4.21 13.28
CA GLU A 156 -6.45 4.26 13.60
C GLU A 156 -5.59 3.74 12.43
N GLN A 157 -6.01 2.63 11.81
CA GLN A 157 -5.33 2.08 10.64
C GLN A 157 -5.36 3.05 9.46
N MET A 158 -6.51 3.68 9.20
CA MET A 158 -6.65 4.69 8.15
C MET A 158 -5.78 5.93 8.43
N ALA A 159 -5.78 6.43 9.67
CA ALA A 159 -4.94 7.54 10.07
C ALA A 159 -3.44 7.23 9.93
N ARG A 160 -3.04 5.99 10.27
CA ARG A 160 -1.66 5.52 10.07
C ARG A 160 -1.27 5.52 8.58
N ARG A 161 -2.13 5.01 7.70
CA ARG A 161 -1.88 5.01 6.25
C ARG A 161 -1.72 6.43 5.70
N HIS A 162 -2.61 7.34 6.05
CA HIS A 162 -2.48 8.74 5.62
C HIS A 162 -1.21 9.42 6.13
N LYS A 163 -0.75 9.09 7.34
CA LYS A 163 0.53 9.58 7.86
C LYS A 163 1.71 9.03 7.06
N GLU A 164 1.69 7.73 6.75
CA GLU A 164 2.72 7.08 5.93
C GLU A 164 2.76 7.67 4.50
N GLU A 165 1.60 7.87 3.87
CA GLU A 165 1.48 8.52 2.55
C GLU A 165 2.02 9.95 2.55
N ARG A 166 1.67 10.76 3.56
CA ARG A 166 2.18 12.12 3.71
C ARG A 166 3.71 12.13 3.86
N ASN A 167 4.25 11.21 4.66
CA ASN A 167 5.69 11.09 4.85
C ASN A 167 6.40 10.66 3.55
N ASP A 168 5.84 9.72 2.78
CA ASP A 168 6.40 9.30 1.49
C ASP A 168 6.40 10.48 0.49
N MET A 169 5.31 11.24 0.43
CA MET A 169 5.21 12.43 -0.40
C MET A 169 6.26 13.49 -0.02
N GLU A 170 6.43 13.75 1.27
CA GLU A 170 7.45 14.69 1.76
C GLU A 170 8.87 14.22 1.44
N GLN A 171 9.14 12.92 1.58
CA GLN A 171 10.44 12.35 1.22
C GLN A 171 10.71 12.41 -0.29
N ARG A 172 9.71 12.16 -1.14
CA ARG A 172 9.82 12.34 -2.59
C ARG A 172 10.19 13.77 -2.93
N HIS A 173 9.42 14.75 -2.44
CA HIS A 173 9.74 16.16 -2.68
C HIS A 173 11.12 16.57 -2.18
N LYS A 174 11.61 15.97 -1.09
CA LYS A 174 12.97 16.22 -0.62
C LYS A 174 14.02 15.66 -1.58
N ARG A 175 13.83 14.43 -2.08
CA ARG A 175 14.73 13.81 -3.08
C ARG A 175 14.73 14.59 -4.38
N ASP A 176 13.57 14.94 -4.91
CA ASP A 176 13.45 15.69 -6.16
C ASP A 176 14.22 17.02 -6.07
N ARG A 177 14.08 17.76 -4.96
CA ARG A 177 14.85 19.00 -4.71
C ARG A 177 16.36 18.79 -4.54
N GLU A 178 16.78 17.64 -4.05
CA GLU A 178 18.20 17.30 -3.89
C GLU A 178 18.81 16.93 -5.24
N GLU A 179 18.09 16.17 -6.06
CA GLU A 179 18.44 15.85 -7.45
C GLU A 179 18.57 17.13 -8.29
N GLU A 180 17.59 18.04 -8.23
CA GLU A 180 17.67 19.35 -8.91
C GLU A 180 18.94 20.14 -8.52
N ARG A 181 19.28 20.17 -7.23
CA ARG A 181 20.49 20.85 -6.74
C ARG A 181 21.79 20.18 -7.17
N GLU A 182 21.79 18.85 -7.28
CA GLU A 182 22.95 18.12 -7.78
C GLU A 182 23.16 18.38 -9.27
N GLU A 183 22.07 18.46 -10.04
CA GLU A 183 22.11 18.81 -11.45
C GLU A 183 22.62 20.24 -11.67
N GLU A 184 22.11 21.23 -10.93
CA GLU A 184 22.62 22.62 -10.96
C GLU A 184 24.13 22.68 -10.64
N ARG A 185 24.60 21.96 -9.62
CA ARG A 185 26.03 21.91 -9.27
C ARG A 185 26.90 21.26 -10.34
N LYS A 186 26.33 20.31 -11.09
CA LYS A 186 27.02 19.64 -12.18
C LYS A 186 27.16 20.59 -13.37
N ASP A 187 26.09 21.30 -13.72
CA ASP A 187 26.10 22.30 -14.79
C ASP A 187 27.09 23.43 -14.47
N GLU A 188 27.09 23.96 -13.23
CA GLU A 188 28.07 24.96 -12.78
C GLU A 188 29.52 24.46 -12.93
N ARG A 189 29.78 23.19 -12.60
CA ARG A 189 31.11 22.60 -12.75
C ARG A 189 31.52 22.50 -14.23
N GLU A 190 30.62 22.03 -15.09
CA GLU A 190 30.88 21.90 -16.52
C GLU A 190 31.12 23.27 -17.19
N GLU A 191 30.40 24.31 -16.75
CA GLU A 191 30.62 25.69 -17.20
C GLU A 191 31.99 26.21 -16.75
N LEU A 192 32.36 26.04 -15.48
CA LEU A 192 33.68 26.44 -14.96
C LEU A 192 34.82 25.71 -15.66
N GLU A 193 34.68 24.41 -15.92
CA GLU A 193 35.69 23.64 -16.67
C GLU A 193 35.83 24.14 -18.10
N SER A 194 34.71 24.46 -18.76
CA SER A 194 34.69 25.02 -20.12
C SER A 194 35.32 26.40 -20.17
N GLU A 195 35.02 27.27 -19.21
CA GLU A 195 35.61 28.61 -19.09
C GLU A 195 37.12 28.53 -18.86
N HIS A 196 37.56 27.67 -17.94
CA HIS A 196 38.98 27.49 -17.66
C HIS A 196 39.74 26.88 -18.86
N LYS A 197 39.11 25.98 -19.62
CA LYS A 197 39.67 25.47 -20.88
C LYS A 197 39.86 26.59 -21.91
N ARG A 198 38.85 27.45 -22.09
CA ARG A 198 38.93 28.61 -22.99
C ARG A 198 40.04 29.58 -22.59
N LYS A 199 40.12 29.95 -21.30
CA LYS A 199 41.20 30.82 -20.78
C LYS A 199 42.59 30.23 -21.05
N ARG A 200 42.78 28.93 -20.83
CA ARG A 200 44.06 28.25 -21.11
C ARG A 200 44.44 28.28 -22.59
N GLU A 201 43.46 28.13 -23.48
CA GLU A 201 43.64 28.19 -24.92
C GLU A 201 43.97 29.61 -25.39
N GLU A 202 43.23 30.60 -24.91
CA GLU A 202 43.50 32.03 -25.17
C GLU A 202 44.90 32.44 -24.71
N GLU A 203 45.31 32.07 -23.49
CA GLU A 203 46.67 32.33 -23.01
C GLU A 203 47.74 31.62 -23.84
N ARG A 204 47.45 30.41 -24.33
CA ARG A 204 48.38 29.66 -25.18
C ARG A 204 48.55 30.37 -26.53
N GLU A 205 47.45 30.76 -27.17
CA GLU A 205 47.48 31.52 -28.41
C GLU A 205 48.20 32.86 -28.24
N GLU A 206 47.98 33.56 -27.13
CA GLU A 206 48.66 34.82 -26.84
C GLU A 206 50.18 34.62 -26.72
N ARG A 207 50.61 33.57 -25.99
CA ARG A 207 52.04 33.19 -25.89
C ARG A 207 52.64 32.86 -27.25
N GLU A 208 51.91 32.16 -28.11
CA GLU A 208 52.35 31.84 -29.48
C GLU A 208 52.47 33.11 -30.34
N ARG A 209 51.48 34.01 -30.30
CA ARG A 209 51.54 35.31 -31.01
C ARG A 209 52.65 36.22 -30.47
N GLU A 210 52.90 36.22 -29.16
CA GLU A 210 54.03 36.94 -28.58
C GLU A 210 55.37 36.38 -29.06
N HIS A 211 55.50 35.06 -29.13
CA HIS A 211 56.69 34.42 -29.65
C HIS A 211 56.92 34.77 -31.13
N GLU A 212 55.86 34.78 -31.95
CA GLU A 212 55.93 35.26 -33.35
C GLU A 212 56.39 36.72 -33.42
N ARG A 213 55.80 37.63 -32.63
CA ARG A 213 56.22 39.05 -32.57
C ARG A 213 57.68 39.24 -32.14
N ARG A 214 58.19 38.40 -31.23
CA ARG A 214 59.62 38.44 -30.83
C ARG A 214 60.55 38.03 -31.97
N ASN A 215 60.04 37.30 -32.95
CA ASN A 215 60.76 36.91 -34.15
C ASN A 215 60.55 37.90 -35.30
N ASP A 216 59.96 39.08 -35.09
CA ASP A 216 59.82 40.13 -36.11
C ASP A 216 60.98 41.14 -36.04
N CYS A 217 61.34 41.70 -37.19
CA CYS A 217 62.33 42.76 -37.30
C CYS A 217 61.78 44.07 -36.70
N PRO A 218 62.42 44.67 -35.67
CA PRO A 218 61.90 45.87 -35.02
C PRO A 218 61.81 47.14 -35.90
N ILE A 219 62.32 47.10 -37.13
CA ILE A 219 62.32 48.23 -38.06
C ILE A 219 61.12 48.16 -39.01
N CYS A 220 60.84 47.00 -39.61
CA CYS A 220 59.74 46.83 -40.57
C CYS A 220 58.53 46.05 -40.02
N LEU A 221 58.66 45.44 -38.83
CA LEU A 221 57.62 44.63 -38.17
C LEU A 221 57.22 43.37 -38.97
N GLU A 222 58.13 42.84 -39.79
CA GLU A 222 57.94 41.59 -40.53
C GLU A 222 58.85 40.48 -39.95
N ALA A 223 58.45 39.22 -40.11
CA ALA A 223 59.18 38.06 -39.59
C ALA A 223 60.65 38.00 -40.04
N LEU A 224 61.55 37.80 -39.08
CA LEU A 224 62.96 37.49 -39.28
C LEU A 224 63.08 36.08 -39.86
N ASN A 225 63.15 35.99 -41.18
CA ASN A 225 63.24 34.72 -41.89
C ASN A 225 64.71 34.25 -42.05
N ALA A 226 64.87 33.01 -42.53
CA ALA A 226 66.15 32.32 -42.63
C ALA A 226 67.18 32.95 -43.60
N GLN A 227 66.83 34.00 -44.35
CA GLN A 227 67.73 34.62 -45.32
C GLN A 227 68.07 36.07 -44.94
N GLU A 228 69.34 36.26 -44.56
CA GLU A 228 70.02 37.54 -44.36
C GLU A 228 69.49 38.42 -43.22
N CYS A 229 69.44 37.84 -42.02
CA CYS A 229 69.34 38.63 -40.79
C CYS A 229 70.71 39.21 -40.41
N ALA A 230 70.71 40.30 -39.64
CA ALA A 230 71.91 40.97 -39.16
C ALA A 230 71.77 41.32 -37.68
N CYS A 231 72.84 41.09 -36.93
CA CYS A 231 72.94 41.38 -35.50
C CYS A 231 73.94 42.51 -35.27
N THR A 232 73.53 43.50 -34.50
CA THR A 232 74.42 44.58 -34.02
C THR A 232 75.34 44.06 -32.91
N PRO A 233 76.47 44.73 -32.60
CA PRO A 233 77.37 44.30 -31.53
C PRO A 233 76.71 44.20 -30.15
N CYS A 234 75.63 44.95 -29.94
CA CYS A 234 74.83 44.94 -28.71
C CYS A 234 73.81 43.79 -28.64
N GLY A 235 73.71 42.94 -29.67
CA GLY A 235 72.89 41.72 -29.65
C GLY A 235 71.49 41.83 -30.25
N HIS A 236 71.10 42.99 -30.79
CA HIS A 236 69.77 43.16 -31.42
C HIS A 236 69.79 42.72 -32.89
N ILE A 237 68.73 42.01 -33.30
CA ILE A 237 68.60 41.36 -34.60
C ILE A 237 67.59 42.11 -35.48
N PHE A 238 67.92 42.27 -36.76
CA PHE A 238 67.10 42.93 -37.77
C PHE A 238 67.28 42.21 -39.12
N HIS A 239 66.42 42.45 -40.12
CA HIS A 239 66.81 42.15 -41.50
C HIS A 239 68.01 43.01 -41.89
N ARG A 240 68.97 42.43 -42.61
CA ARG A 240 70.20 43.10 -43.04
C ARG A 240 69.92 44.37 -43.83
N GLU A 241 68.88 44.35 -44.68
CA GLU A 241 68.47 45.51 -45.47
C GLU A 241 67.91 46.64 -44.58
N CYS A 242 67.06 46.30 -43.61
CA CYS A 242 66.41 47.25 -42.72
C CYS A 242 67.41 48.04 -41.88
N VAL A 243 68.32 47.34 -41.18
CA VAL A 243 69.37 48.02 -40.40
C VAL A 243 70.36 48.78 -41.30
N GLY A 244 70.64 48.24 -42.50
CA GLY A 244 71.48 48.91 -43.49
C GLY A 244 70.89 50.23 -43.99
N LYS A 245 69.58 50.29 -44.24
CA LYS A 245 68.86 51.53 -44.60
C LYS A 245 68.95 52.56 -43.47
N SER A 246 68.70 52.15 -42.23
CA SER A 246 68.80 53.02 -41.05
C SER A 246 70.19 53.64 -40.90
N LEU A 247 71.26 52.85 -41.03
CA LEU A 247 72.64 53.34 -40.96
C LEU A 247 72.98 54.35 -42.07
N ARG A 248 72.49 54.14 -43.29
CA ARG A 248 72.70 55.06 -44.42
C ARG A 248 71.96 56.38 -44.27
N SER A 249 70.84 56.39 -43.54
CA SER A 249 70.11 57.61 -43.19
C SER A 249 70.80 58.47 -42.12
N GLY A 250 71.96 58.04 -41.60
CA GLY A 250 72.86 58.88 -40.78
C GLY A 250 72.92 58.52 -39.29
N SER A 251 72.17 57.53 -38.82
CA SER A 251 72.25 57.06 -37.42
C SER A 251 73.29 55.96 -37.26
N ALA A 252 74.44 56.24 -36.62
CA ALA A 252 75.46 55.24 -36.26
C ALA A 252 75.14 54.53 -34.93
N GLU A 253 73.87 54.22 -34.71
CA GLU A 253 73.31 53.75 -33.43
C GLU A 253 72.34 52.60 -33.67
N CYS A 254 72.23 51.67 -32.72
CA CYS A 254 71.27 50.56 -32.80
C CYS A 254 69.82 51.09 -32.71
N PRO A 255 68.92 50.73 -33.64
CA PRO A 255 67.52 51.18 -33.60
C PRO A 255 66.75 50.79 -32.33
N THR A 256 67.16 49.72 -31.63
CA THR A 256 66.47 49.24 -30.42
C THR A 256 67.02 49.84 -29.13
N CYS A 257 68.35 49.87 -28.93
CA CYS A 257 68.97 50.32 -27.67
C CYS A 257 69.85 51.58 -27.78
N ARG A 258 70.01 52.15 -28.98
CA ARG A 258 70.82 53.35 -29.29
C ARG A 258 72.32 53.23 -29.01
N GLU A 259 72.83 52.02 -28.79
CA GLU A 259 74.28 51.82 -28.65
C GLU A 259 75.01 52.12 -29.97
N LYS A 260 76.10 52.87 -29.90
CA LYS A 260 76.86 53.32 -31.07
C LYS A 260 77.68 52.20 -31.67
N PHE A 261 77.60 52.04 -32.99
CA PHE A 261 78.41 51.04 -33.70
C PHE A 261 78.74 51.51 -35.12
N ARG A 262 79.77 50.90 -35.71
CA ARG A 262 80.15 51.12 -37.10
C ARG A 262 79.57 50.02 -37.98
N SER A 263 79.23 50.34 -39.22
CA SER A 263 78.65 49.39 -40.20
C SER A 263 79.50 48.13 -40.40
N LEU A 264 80.82 48.23 -40.28
CA LEU A 264 81.78 47.11 -40.32
C LEU A 264 81.57 46.06 -39.22
N ASN A 265 80.96 46.45 -38.10
CA ASN A 265 80.75 45.57 -36.94
C ASN A 265 79.40 44.83 -37.00
N LEU A 266 78.62 45.02 -38.07
CA LEU A 266 77.35 44.34 -38.27
C LEU A 266 77.59 42.90 -38.73
N ARG A 267 77.09 41.93 -37.97
CA ARG A 267 77.28 40.50 -38.27
C ARG A 267 76.05 39.94 -38.96
N THR A 268 76.22 39.28 -40.11
CA THR A 268 75.12 38.50 -40.70
C THR A 268 74.90 37.25 -39.87
N ILE A 269 73.64 36.93 -39.60
CA ILE A 269 73.24 35.69 -38.95
C ILE A 269 72.15 35.02 -39.79
N TYR A 270 72.09 33.70 -39.69
CA TYR A 270 71.07 32.88 -40.33
C TYR A 270 70.26 32.24 -39.21
N LEU A 271 68.97 32.56 -39.15
CA LEU A 271 68.05 31.92 -38.23
C LEU A 271 67.59 30.59 -38.85
N PRO A 272 67.50 29.51 -38.05
CA PRO A 272 67.07 28.19 -38.52
C PRO A 272 65.58 28.15 -38.92
#